data_AF-A0A843I1Q5-F1
#
_entry.id   AF-A0A843I1Q5-F1
#
_cell.length_a   1.000
_cell.length_b   1.000
_cell.length_c   1.000
_cell.angle_alpha   90.00
_cell.angle_beta   90.00
_cell.angle_gamma   90.00
#
_symmetry.space_group_name_H-M   'P 1'
#
loop_
_entity.id
_entity.type
_entity.pdbx_description
1 polymer ?
#
loop_
_entity_poly.entity_id
_entity_poly.type
_entity_poly.pdbx_seq_one_letter_code
_entity_poly.pdbx_strand_id
1 'polypeptide(L)'
;MRRPGTNGVIQHEGWLMIEQMRVGFDNFCYVVYCPLEKKAAVVDPGFDASKVLLFLQRKRLMLEYIILTHYHSDHCADVRVL
;
A
#
# COMPACT_ATOMS: atom_id res chain seq x y z
N MET A 1 14.91 -12.06 14.02
CA MET A 1 15.39 -12.39 15.37
C MET A 1 14.19 -12.29 16.32
N ARG A 2 13.66 -13.41 16.85
CA ARG A 2 12.52 -13.42 17.79
C ARG A 2 13.02 -13.45 19.23
N ARG A 3 12.38 -12.73 20.15
CA ARG A 3 12.58 -12.90 21.60
C ARG A 3 11.34 -13.57 22.24
N PRO A 4 11.52 -14.41 23.27
CA PRO A 4 10.41 -15.07 23.96
C PRO A 4 9.88 -14.25 25.14
N GLY A 5 8.56 -14.28 25.31
CA GLY A 5 7.87 -14.07 26.59
C GLY A 5 7.36 -12.65 26.87
N THR A 6 6.03 -12.46 26.85
CA THR A 6 5.29 -11.78 27.92
C THR A 6 3.84 -12.29 27.95
N ASN A 7 3.39 -12.71 29.14
CA ASN A 7 1.99 -12.94 29.44
C ASN A 7 1.34 -11.58 29.72
N GLY A 8 0.27 -11.24 29.01
CA GLY A 8 -0.68 -10.20 29.43
C GLY A 8 -0.39 -8.76 29.00
N VAL A 9 -0.11 -8.52 27.71
CA VAL A 9 -0.39 -7.24 27.02
C VAL A 9 -0.74 -7.60 25.58
N ILE A 10 -1.88 -7.13 25.04
CA ILE A 10 -2.15 -7.26 23.60
C ILE A 10 -1.15 -6.32 22.90
N GLN A 11 0.01 -6.85 22.54
CA GLN A 11 0.99 -6.14 21.73
C GLN A 11 0.42 -6.02 20.32
N HIS A 12 -0.25 -4.89 20.04
CA HIS A 12 -0.56 -4.48 18.67
C HIS A 12 0.74 -4.08 17.95
N GLU A 13 1.64 -5.04 17.69
CA GLU A 13 2.76 -4.82 16.76
C GLU A 13 2.23 -4.92 15.32
N GLY A 14 1.42 -3.93 14.94
CA GLY A 14 1.04 -3.70 13.56
C GLY A 14 2.23 -3.15 12.79
N TRP A 15 3.05 -4.04 12.23
CA TRP A 15 4.19 -3.63 11.42
C TRP A 15 3.72 -2.81 10.20
N LEU A 16 4.36 -1.67 9.94
CA LEU A 16 4.17 -0.92 8.72
C LEU A 16 4.89 -1.64 7.58
N MET A 17 4.13 -2.05 6.56
CA MET A 17 4.66 -2.69 5.36
C MET A 17 4.64 -1.69 4.21
N ILE A 18 5.67 -1.75 3.37
CA ILE A 18 5.76 -0.96 2.14
C ILE A 18 6.03 -1.93 1.00
N GLU A 19 5.13 -1.93 0.02
CA GLU A 19 5.30 -2.67 -1.23
C GLU A 19 5.58 -1.68 -2.36
N GLN A 20 6.69 -1.85 -3.08
CA GLN A 20 7.00 -1.07 -4.28
C GLN A 20 6.59 -1.85 -5.53
N MET A 21 5.87 -1.21 -6.44
CA MET A 21 5.42 -1.80 -7.69
C MET A 21 5.86 -0.94 -8.86
N ARG A 22 6.49 -1.54 -9.86
CA ARG A 22 6.79 -0.84 -11.10
C ARG A 22 5.50 -0.66 -11.92
N VAL A 23 5.17 0.59 -12.23
CA VAL A 23 3.98 1.01 -12.98
C VAL A 23 4.38 1.86 -14.17
N GLY A 24 3.62 1.78 -15.26
CA GLY A 24 3.97 2.46 -16.51
C GLY A 24 5.32 2.01 -17.08
N PHE A 25 6.10 2.98 -17.58
CA PHE A 25 7.39 2.73 -18.24
C PHE A 25 8.57 2.72 -17.27
N ASP A 26 8.76 3.79 -16.49
CA ASP A 26 9.90 3.98 -15.57
C ASP A 26 9.48 4.58 -14.23
N ASN A 27 8.31 4.20 -13.72
CA ASN A 27 7.74 4.77 -12.50
C ASN A 27 7.45 3.70 -11.44
N PHE A 28 7.34 4.16 -10.19
CA PHE A 28 6.99 3.33 -9.05
C PHE A 28 5.73 3.84 -8.36
N CYS A 29 4.87 2.90 -8.03
CA CYS A 29 3.78 3.05 -7.08
C CYS A 29 4.18 2.38 -5.76
N TYR A 30 3.73 2.93 -4.63
CA TYR A 30 3.94 2.31 -3.32
C TYR A 30 2.62 2.02 -2.63
N VAL A 31 2.52 0.85 -2.01
CA VAL A 31 1.40 0.51 -1.12
C VAL A 31 1.94 0.44 0.31
N VAL A 32 1.53 1.39 1.13
CA VAL A 32 1.88 1.47 2.55
C VAL A 32 0.69 0.90 3.34
N TYR A 33 0.90 -0.16 4.12
CA TYR A 33 -0.22 -0.84 4.78
C TYR A 33 0.11 -1.45 6.13
N CYS A 34 -0.93 -1.63 6.95
CA CYS A 34 -0.87 -2.35 8.21
C CYS A 34 -1.55 -3.72 8.06
N PRO A 35 -0.83 -4.86 8.15
CA PRO A 35 -1.42 -6.19 7.99
C PRO A 35 -2.46 -6.55 9.06
N LEU A 36 -2.37 -5.91 10.23
CA LEU A 36 -3.28 -6.14 11.36
C LEU A 36 -4.59 -5.38 11.17
N GLU A 37 -4.52 -4.08 10.90
CA GLU A 37 -5.70 -3.21 10.71
C GLU A 37 -6.33 -3.35 9.33
N LYS A 38 -5.62 -3.98 8.38
CA LYS A 38 -6.02 -4.11 6.99
C LYS A 38 -6.19 -2.78 6.26
N LYS A 39 -5.64 -1.69 6.75
CA LYS A 39 -5.67 -0.38 6.08
C LYS A 39 -4.47 -0.19 5.19
N ALA A 40 -4.66 0.52 4.07
CA ALA A 40 -3.64 0.84 3.10
C ALA A 40 -3.76 2.28 2.59
N ALA A 41 -2.61 2.85 2.26
CA ALA A 41 -2.48 4.05 1.46
C ALA A 41 -1.68 3.71 0.19
N VAL A 42 -2.07 4.28 -0.95
CA VAL A 42 -1.40 4.13 -2.23
C VAL A 42 -0.72 5.43 -2.58
N VAL A 43 0.53 5.38 -2.99
CA VAL A 43 1.32 6.54 -3.42
C VAL A 43 1.64 6.40 -4.91
N ASP A 44 1.29 7.42 -5.70
CA ASP A 44 1.60 7.54 -7.14
C ASP A 44 1.24 6.29 -7.98
N PRO A 45 -0.05 5.94 -8.11
CA PRO A 45 -0.50 4.72 -8.79
C PRO A 45 -0.18 4.64 -10.29
N GLY A 46 0.08 5.77 -10.96
CA GLY A 46 0.53 5.81 -12.36
C GLY A 46 -0.51 5.29 -13.35
N PHE A 47 -0.05 4.54 -14.35
CA PHE A 47 -0.82 3.98 -15.47
C PHE A 47 -1.17 2.48 -15.32
N ASP A 48 -1.13 1.93 -14.09
CA ASP A 48 -1.45 0.51 -13.89
C ASP A 48 -2.07 0.25 -12.51
N ALA A 49 -3.14 0.99 -12.18
CA ALA A 49 -3.86 0.81 -10.93
C ALA A 49 -4.44 -0.61 -10.76
N SER A 50 -4.60 -1.35 -11.86
CA SER A 50 -5.08 -2.74 -11.84
C SER A 50 -4.21 -3.66 -10.98
N LYS A 51 -2.88 -3.50 -11.02
CA LYS A 51 -1.94 -4.24 -10.17
C LYS A 51 -2.15 -3.93 -8.69
N VAL A 52 -2.37 -2.65 -8.38
CA VAL A 52 -2.62 -2.16 -7.02
C VAL A 52 -3.93 -2.74 -6.51
N LEU A 53 -5.01 -2.71 -7.29
CA LEU A 53 -6.30 -3.31 -6.94
C LEU A 53 -6.17 -4.81 -6.62
N LEU A 54 -5.48 -5.57 -7.49
CA LEU A 54 -5.26 -7.00 -7.27
C LEU A 54 -4.44 -7.26 -6.00
N PHE A 55 -3.45 -6.43 -5.70
CA PHE A 55 -2.67 -6.53 -4.47
C PHE A 55 -3.54 -6.28 -3.23
N LEU A 56 -4.32 -5.19 -3.23
CA LEU A 56 -5.23 -4.85 -2.14
C LEU A 56 -6.25 -5.97 -1.91
N GLN A 57 -6.84 -6.50 -2.98
CA GLN A 57 -7.80 -7.61 -2.92
C GLN A 57 -7.18 -8.89 -2.34
N ARG A 58 -5.99 -9.31 -2.83
CA ARG A 58 -5.30 -10.52 -2.37
C ARG A 58 -4.93 -10.43 -0.88
N LYS A 59 -4.54 -9.25 -0.41
CA LYS A 59 -4.16 -9.00 0.99
C LYS A 59 -5.35 -8.66 1.89
N ARG A 60 -6.55 -8.51 1.31
CA ARG A 60 -7.78 -8.06 1.96
C ARG A 60 -7.59 -6.71 2.66
N LEU A 61 -6.97 -5.78 1.96
CA LEU A 61 -6.71 -4.42 2.43
C LEU A 61 -7.83 -3.48 1.98
N MET A 62 -8.18 -2.56 2.87
CA MET A 62 -9.04 -1.40 2.61
C MET A 62 -8.15 -0.22 2.23
N LEU A 63 -8.42 0.38 1.07
CA LEU A 63 -7.76 1.60 0.64
C LEU A 63 -8.42 2.80 1.32
N GLU A 64 -7.64 3.56 2.09
CA GLU A 64 -8.10 4.74 2.83
C GLU A 64 -7.65 6.03 2.14
N TYR A 65 -6.46 6.01 1.53
CA TYR A 65 -5.84 7.19 0.96
C TYR A 65 -5.15 6.89 -0.37
N ILE A 66 -5.28 7.82 -1.30
CA ILE A 66 -4.43 7.93 -2.48
C ILE A 66 -3.62 9.22 -2.29
N ILE A 67 -2.30 9.10 -2.34
CA ILE A 67 -1.36 10.19 -2.13
C ILE A 67 -0.64 10.41 -3.46
N LEU A 68 -0.67 11.65 -3.94
CA LEU A 68 0.09 12.08 -5.10
C LEU A 68 1.23 12.95 -4.63
N THR A 69 2.47 12.56 -4.93
CA THR A 69 3.64 13.33 -4.52
C THR A 69 3.70 14.68 -5.22
N HIS A 70 3.33 14.70 -6.51
CA HIS A 70 3.24 15.87 -7.35
C HIS A 70 2.31 15.58 -8.54
N TYR A 71 2.00 16.61 -9.33
CA TYR A 71 1.23 16.45 -10.56
C TYR A 71 2.15 16.20 -11.75
N HIS A 72 2.15 14.95 -12.24
CA HIS A 72 2.47 14.59 -13.61
C HIS A 72 1.54 13.46 -14.08
N SER A 73 1.21 13.44 -15.37
CA SER A 73 0.24 12.50 -15.93
C SER A 73 0.65 11.04 -15.75
N ASP A 74 1.96 10.76 -15.75
CA ASP A 74 2.54 9.44 -15.64
C ASP A 74 2.54 8.81 -14.25
N HIS A 75 2.16 9.58 -13.24
CA HIS A 75 1.93 9.12 -11.86
C HIS A 75 0.46 9.25 -11.41
N CYS A 76 -0.36 10.05 -12.10
CA CYS A 76 -1.73 10.38 -11.67
C CYS A 76 -2.84 9.77 -12.53
N ALA A 77 -2.52 9.13 -13.66
CA ALA A 77 -3.51 8.76 -14.68
C ALA A 77 -4.66 7.88 -14.17
N ASP A 78 -4.36 6.84 -13.39
CA ASP A 78 -5.37 5.86 -12.97
C ASP A 78 -5.92 6.11 -11.55
N VAL A 79 -5.76 7.31 -11.00
CA VAL A 79 -6.25 7.63 -9.63
C VAL A 79 -7.75 7.35 -9.49
N ARG A 80 -8.56 7.55 -10.53
CA ARG A 80 -10.02 7.32 -10.50
C ARG A 80 -10.43 5.85 -10.58
N VAL A 81 -9.49 4.94 -10.79
CA VAL A 81 -9.74 3.50 -10.89
C VAL A 81 -9.65 2.83 -9.51
N LEU A 82 -8.97 3.48 -8.56
CA LEU A 82 -8.80 3.05 -7.17
C LEU A 82 -9.93 3.55 -6.28
#